data_AF-A8UHQ6-F1
#
_entry.id   AF-A8UHQ6-F1
#
_cell.length_a   1.000
_cell.length_b   1.000
_cell.length_c   1.000
_cell.angle_alpha   90.00
_cell.angle_beta   90.00
_cell.angle_gamma   90.00
#
_symmetry.space_group_name_H-M   'P 1'
#
loop_
_entity.id
_entity.type
_entity.pdbx_description
1 polymer ?
#
loop_
_entity_poly.entity_id
_entity_poly.type
_entity_poly.pdbx_seq_one_letter_code
_entity_poly.pdbx_strand_id
1 'polypeptide(L)'
;MEAHVNLSDLEFEQQFKSCTLNPELFTHEAHLRLAYIHINKYGVKDAGFNITSQLKAFVNHLGASEKYNATLTIAAIKAVYHFILKSKSNDFSSFILEFPRLKSSFKDLMTSHYSIDIFNLDKAKIEFIKPDVLPFD
;
A
#
# COMPACT_ATOMS: atom_id res chain seq x y z
N MET A 1 3.48 11.86 -11.87
CA MET A 1 2.36 10.97 -11.53
C MET A 1 2.37 9.83 -12.53
N GLU A 2 2.09 8.61 -12.08
CA GLU A 2 2.10 7.41 -12.92
C GLU A 2 0.74 7.18 -13.59
N ALA A 3 0.67 6.27 -14.57
CA ALA A 3 -0.48 6.15 -15.46
C ALA A 3 -1.80 5.77 -14.76
N HIS A 4 -1.74 5.24 -13.54
CA HIS A 4 -2.93 4.89 -12.78
C HIS A 4 -3.82 6.10 -12.45
N VAL A 5 -3.28 7.33 -12.39
CA VAL A 5 -4.07 8.55 -12.07
C VAL A 5 -5.09 8.93 -13.14
N ASN A 6 -5.01 8.32 -14.32
CA ASN A 6 -5.98 8.52 -15.40
C ASN A 6 -7.34 7.85 -15.10
N LEU A 7 -7.39 6.92 -14.16
CA LEU A 7 -8.63 6.35 -13.63
C LEU A 7 -9.10 7.16 -12.45
N SER A 8 -10.41 7.36 -12.29
CA SER A 8 -10.97 7.87 -11.03
C SER A 8 -10.69 6.90 -9.87
N ASP A 9 -10.78 7.38 -8.64
CA ASP A 9 -10.57 6.53 -7.45
C ASP A 9 -11.56 5.35 -7.42
N LEU A 10 -12.81 5.59 -7.83
CA LEU A 10 -13.82 4.54 -7.90
C LEU A 10 -13.49 3.49 -8.96
N GLU A 11 -13.12 3.91 -10.17
CA GLU A 11 -12.75 2.99 -11.25
C GLU A 11 -11.51 2.18 -10.91
N PHE A 12 -10.48 2.84 -10.35
CA PHE A 12 -9.25 2.17 -9.93
C PHE A 12 -9.51 1.13 -8.84
N GLU A 13 -10.25 1.49 -7.78
CA GLU A 13 -10.62 0.56 -6.70
C GLU A 13 -11.45 -0.60 -7.24
N GLN A 14 -12.46 -0.35 -8.07
CA GLN A 14 -13.32 -1.39 -8.62
C GLN A 14 -12.55 -2.35 -9.53
N GLN A 15 -11.74 -1.83 -10.46
CA GLN A 15 -10.95 -2.66 -11.36
C GLN A 15 -9.92 -3.50 -10.61
N PHE A 16 -9.28 -2.95 -9.57
CA PHE A 16 -8.37 -3.71 -8.73
C PHE A 16 -9.11 -4.82 -7.99
N LYS A 17 -10.24 -4.50 -7.35
CA LYS A 17 -11.09 -5.47 -6.63
C LYS A 17 -11.61 -6.59 -7.52
N SER A 18 -12.00 -6.30 -8.77
CA SER A 18 -12.48 -7.30 -9.74
C SER A 18 -11.37 -8.02 -10.49
N CYS A 19 -10.09 -7.74 -10.19
CA CYS A 19 -8.94 -8.26 -10.91
C CYS A 19 -8.93 -7.96 -12.41
N THR A 20 -9.54 -6.85 -12.83
CA THR A 20 -9.58 -6.40 -14.23
C THR A 20 -8.66 -5.21 -14.50
N LEU A 21 -7.99 -4.67 -13.47
CA LEU A 21 -6.97 -3.63 -13.64
C LEU A 21 -5.80 -4.19 -14.45
N ASN A 22 -5.32 -3.45 -15.46
CA ASN A 22 -4.08 -3.79 -16.17
C ASN A 22 -2.92 -3.90 -15.15
N PRO A 23 -2.23 -5.05 -15.05
CA PRO A 23 -1.12 -5.25 -14.11
C PRO A 23 0.00 -4.20 -14.20
N GLU A 24 0.24 -3.65 -15.39
CA GLU A 24 1.25 -2.59 -15.60
C GLU A 24 0.90 -1.28 -14.87
N LEU A 25 -0.38 -1.07 -14.55
CA LEU A 25 -0.83 0.08 -13.78
C LEU A 25 -0.65 -0.11 -12.26
N PHE A 26 -0.42 -1.34 -11.78
CA PHE A 26 -0.29 -1.62 -10.35
C PHE A 26 1.17 -1.53 -9.89
N THR A 27 1.67 -0.30 -9.86
CA THR A 27 2.99 0.07 -9.35
C THR A 27 3.00 0.27 -7.84
N HIS A 28 4.17 0.60 -7.26
CA HIS A 28 4.27 1.00 -5.85
C HIS A 28 3.41 2.24 -5.56
N GLU A 29 3.44 3.27 -6.42
CA GLU A 29 2.59 4.46 -6.27
C GLU A 29 1.10 4.10 -6.31
N ALA A 30 0.70 3.19 -7.20
CA ALA A 30 -0.67 2.69 -7.29
C ALA A 30 -1.11 1.95 -6.01
N HIS A 31 -0.20 1.18 -5.38
CA HIS A 31 -0.48 0.53 -4.10
C HIS A 31 -0.68 1.55 -2.98
N LEU A 32 0.15 2.60 -2.91
CA LEU A 32 -0.05 3.70 -1.96
C LEU A 32 -1.38 4.42 -2.19
N ARG A 33 -1.77 4.61 -3.46
CA ARG A 33 -3.07 5.16 -3.83
C ARG A 33 -4.21 4.28 -3.35
N LEU A 34 -4.11 2.96 -3.55
CA LEU A 34 -5.11 2.01 -3.07
C LEU A 34 -5.28 2.13 -1.55
N ALA A 35 -4.17 2.21 -0.81
CA ALA A 35 -4.19 2.46 0.64
C ALA A 35 -4.89 3.78 0.99
N TYR A 36 -4.54 4.87 0.31
CA TYR A 36 -5.16 6.18 0.53
C TYR A 36 -6.68 6.14 0.32
N ILE A 37 -7.15 5.56 -0.78
CA ILE A 37 -8.58 5.41 -1.09
C ILE A 37 -9.29 4.62 0.01
N HIS A 38 -8.75 3.44 0.35
CA HIS A 38 -9.39 2.56 1.32
C HIS A 38 -9.41 3.15 2.73
N ILE A 39 -8.35 3.84 3.15
CA ILE A 39 -8.29 4.49 4.48
C ILE A 39 -9.34 5.59 4.56
N ASN A 40 -9.44 6.46 3.56
CA ASN A 40 -10.40 7.56 3.57
C ASN A 40 -11.85 7.08 3.47
N LYS A 41 -12.10 5.98 2.74
CA LYS A 41 -13.46 5.46 2.51
C LYS A 41 -13.97 4.51 3.58
N TYR A 42 -13.10 3.69 4.18
CA TYR A 42 -13.48 2.61 5.10
C TYR A 42 -12.78 2.67 6.46
N GLY A 43 -11.82 3.57 6.65
CA GLY A 43 -10.97 3.63 7.85
C GLY A 43 -9.83 2.62 7.83
N VAL A 44 -8.79 2.88 8.64
CA VAL A 44 -7.52 2.14 8.61
C VAL A 44 -7.66 0.65 8.92
N LYS A 45 -8.58 0.28 9.82
CA LYS A 45 -8.80 -1.12 10.20
C LYS A 45 -9.32 -1.92 9.01
N ASP A 46 -10.39 -1.45 8.37
CA ASP A 46 -11.01 -2.15 7.25
C ASP A 46 -10.17 -2.04 5.96
N ALA A 47 -9.41 -0.95 5.80
CA ALA A 47 -8.41 -0.83 4.74
C ALA A 47 -7.40 -1.99 4.76
N GLY A 48 -6.88 -2.33 5.94
CA GLY A 48 -5.96 -3.47 6.13
C GLY A 48 -6.53 -4.79 5.62
N PHE A 49 -7.77 -5.11 6.01
CA PHE A 49 -8.46 -6.33 5.59
C PHE A 49 -8.77 -6.33 4.09
N ASN A 50 -9.34 -5.22 3.59
CA ASN A 50 -9.76 -5.11 2.20
C ASN A 50 -8.59 -5.23 1.24
N ILE A 51 -7.52 -4.47 1.46
CA ILE A 51 -6.35 -4.47 0.56
C ILE A 51 -5.65 -5.82 0.62
N THR A 52 -5.50 -6.41 1.80
CA THR A 52 -4.89 -7.74 1.93
C THR A 52 -5.68 -8.78 1.13
N SER A 53 -7.01 -8.78 1.22
CA SER A 53 -7.85 -9.71 0.46
C SER A 53 -7.77 -9.46 -1.04
N GLN A 54 -7.88 -8.19 -1.48
CA GLN A 54 -7.87 -7.83 -2.89
C GLN A 54 -6.50 -8.10 -3.52
N LEU A 55 -5.40 -7.74 -2.84
CA LEU A 55 -4.06 -7.96 -3.35
C LEU A 55 -3.74 -9.44 -3.50
N LYS A 56 -4.13 -10.28 -2.52
CA LYS A 56 -4.01 -11.74 -2.64
C LYS A 56 -4.79 -12.29 -3.84
N ALA A 57 -6.04 -11.85 -4.03
CA ALA A 57 -6.84 -12.26 -5.19
C ALA A 57 -6.20 -11.80 -6.51
N PHE A 58 -5.70 -10.57 -6.57
CA PHE A 58 -5.07 -9.98 -7.74
C PHE A 58 -3.80 -10.72 -8.14
N VAL A 59 -2.86 -10.93 -7.21
CA VAL A 59 -1.62 -11.66 -7.54
C VAL A 59 -1.88 -13.12 -7.88
N ASN A 60 -2.89 -13.75 -7.26
CA ASN A 60 -3.28 -15.12 -7.58
C ASN A 60 -3.89 -15.22 -8.98
N HIS A 61 -4.74 -14.26 -9.37
CA HIS A 61 -5.30 -14.17 -10.73
C HIS A 61 -4.19 -14.05 -11.78
N LEU A 62 -3.10 -13.35 -11.46
CA LEU A 62 -1.93 -13.19 -12.35
C LEU A 62 -0.93 -14.35 -12.27
N GLY A 63 -1.17 -15.37 -11.45
CA GLY A 63 -0.22 -16.47 -11.24
C GLY A 63 1.10 -16.03 -10.57
N ALA A 64 1.08 -14.93 -9.82
CA ALA A 64 2.24 -14.28 -9.21
C ALA A 64 2.14 -14.19 -7.67
N SER A 65 1.50 -15.19 -7.05
CA SER A 65 1.24 -15.23 -5.60
C SER A 65 2.51 -15.06 -4.74
N GLU A 66 3.67 -15.46 -5.25
CA GLU A 66 4.98 -15.31 -4.61
C GLU A 66 5.45 -13.86 -4.42
N LYS A 67 4.84 -12.92 -5.15
CA LYS A 67 5.10 -11.47 -5.01
C LYS A 67 4.39 -10.85 -3.82
N TYR A 68 3.37 -11.52 -3.26
CA TYR A 68 2.68 -10.99 -2.10
C TYR A 68 3.59 -11.00 -0.88
N ASN A 69 3.60 -9.87 -0.16
CA ASN A 69 4.28 -9.76 1.12
C ASN A 69 3.33 -9.15 2.16
N ALA A 70 2.90 -9.96 3.12
CA ALA A 70 1.95 -9.55 4.16
C ALA A 70 2.47 -8.37 4.97
N THR A 71 3.73 -8.42 5.40
CA THR A 71 4.33 -7.37 6.24
C THR A 71 4.45 -6.05 5.50
N LEU A 72 5.00 -6.06 4.29
CA LEU A 72 5.12 -4.84 3.48
C LEU A 72 3.77 -4.22 3.15
N THR A 73 2.75 -5.04 2.86
CA THR A 73 1.40 -4.55 2.58
C THR A 73 0.82 -3.81 3.77
N ILE A 74 0.84 -4.43 4.96
CA ILE A 74 0.30 -3.79 6.18
C ILE A 74 1.15 -2.59 6.61
N ALA A 75 2.48 -2.66 6.46
CA ALA A 75 3.38 -1.54 6.78
C ALA A 75 3.15 -0.35 5.86
N ALA A 76 2.93 -0.55 4.55
CA ALA A 76 2.58 0.51 3.61
C ALA A 76 1.26 1.20 4.01
N ILE A 77 0.23 0.42 4.35
CA ILE A 77 -1.09 0.95 4.78
C ILE A 77 -0.92 1.80 6.05
N LYS A 78 -0.16 1.30 7.04
CA LYS A 78 0.11 2.03 8.28
C LYS A 78 0.91 3.32 8.04
N ALA A 79 1.91 3.27 7.16
CA ALA A 79 2.68 4.45 6.78
C ALA A 79 1.79 5.50 6.08
N VAL A 80 0.94 5.09 5.15
CA VAL A 80 -0.01 5.99 4.48
C VAL A 80 -0.97 6.61 5.50
N TYR A 81 -1.52 5.83 6.42
CA TYR A 81 -2.40 6.34 7.47
C TYR A 81 -1.72 7.39 8.35
N HIS A 82 -0.50 7.11 8.82
CA HIS A 82 0.31 8.06 9.58
C HIS A 82 0.45 9.42 8.87
N PHE A 83 0.69 9.39 7.57
CA PHE A 83 0.82 10.62 6.79
C PHE A 83 -0.52 11.28 6.49
N ILE A 84 -1.60 10.53 6.29
CA ILE A 84 -2.95 11.08 6.13
C ILE A 84 -3.32 11.93 7.36
N LEU A 85 -3.00 11.46 8.57
CA LEU A 85 -3.28 12.20 9.82
C LEU A 85 -2.50 13.53 9.93
N LYS A 86 -1.44 13.71 9.15
CA LYS A 86 -0.59 14.90 9.13
C LYS A 86 -0.79 15.77 7.89
N SER A 87 -1.52 15.25 6.91
CA SER A 87 -1.72 15.83 5.59
C SER A 87 -2.64 17.05 5.66
N LYS A 88 -2.38 18.04 4.81
CA LYS A 88 -3.36 19.09 4.46
C LYS A 88 -3.98 18.87 3.08
N SER A 89 -3.47 17.91 2.34
CA SER A 89 -3.97 17.53 1.01
C SER A 89 -5.31 16.80 1.10
N ASN A 90 -6.20 17.07 0.14
CA ASN A 90 -7.53 16.46 0.04
C ASN A 90 -7.63 15.40 -1.08
N ASP A 91 -6.59 15.23 -1.87
CA ASP A 91 -6.50 14.29 -2.98
C ASP A 91 -5.16 13.54 -2.96
N PHE A 92 -5.12 12.37 -3.59
CA PHE A 92 -3.91 11.54 -3.60
C PHE A 92 -2.71 12.20 -4.29
N SER A 93 -2.95 12.97 -5.37
CA SER A 93 -1.87 13.58 -6.14
C SER A 93 -1.15 14.65 -5.31
N SER A 94 -1.90 15.48 -4.59
CA SER A 94 -1.34 16.45 -3.65
C SER A 94 -0.67 15.74 -2.46
N PHE A 95 -1.29 14.69 -1.92
CA PHE A 95 -0.76 13.92 -0.79
C PHE A 95 0.59 13.27 -1.08
N ILE A 96 0.76 12.63 -2.24
CA ILE A 96 2.00 11.95 -2.59
C ILE A 96 3.14 12.95 -2.88
N LEU A 97 2.81 14.18 -3.28
CA LEU A 97 3.76 15.29 -3.42
C LEU A 97 4.13 15.91 -2.06
N GLU A 98 3.18 15.96 -1.12
CA GLU A 98 3.41 16.44 0.26
C GLU A 98 4.37 15.51 1.03
N PHE A 99 4.27 14.19 0.81
CA PHE A 99 5.09 13.18 1.48
C PHE A 99 5.87 12.30 0.49
N PRO A 100 6.84 12.87 -0.25
CA PRO A 100 7.53 12.17 -1.34
C PRO A 100 8.28 10.92 -0.87
N ARG A 101 8.69 10.86 0.41
CA ARG A 101 9.35 9.70 1.02
C ARG A 101 8.55 8.40 0.91
N LEU A 102 7.22 8.48 0.86
CA LEU A 102 6.37 7.31 0.64
C LEU A 102 6.66 6.65 -0.71
N LYS A 103 6.98 7.46 -1.72
CA LYS A 103 7.31 7.00 -3.08
C LYS A 103 8.80 6.74 -3.26
N SER A 104 9.65 7.73 -2.99
CA SER A 104 11.06 7.74 -3.43
C SER A 104 12.03 7.05 -2.46
N SER A 105 11.66 6.93 -1.18
CA SER A 105 12.52 6.38 -0.13
C SER A 105 11.76 5.42 0.78
N PHE A 106 10.86 4.62 0.18
CA PHE A 106 10.01 3.69 0.93
C PHE A 106 10.83 2.65 1.70
N LYS A 107 11.94 2.19 1.12
CA LYS A 107 12.83 1.24 1.80
C LYS A 107 13.45 1.85 3.05
N ASP A 108 14.00 3.06 2.96
CA ASP A 108 14.58 3.78 4.10
C ASP A 108 13.53 4.14 5.16
N LEU A 109 12.29 4.40 4.71
CA LEU A 109 11.16 4.53 5.61
C LEU A 109 10.94 3.23 6.39
N MET A 110 10.86 2.08 5.72
CA MET A 110 10.67 0.79 6.39
C MET A 110 11.80 0.44 7.35
N THR A 111 13.07 0.72 7.01
CA THR A 111 14.22 0.45 7.90
C THR A 111 14.23 1.33 9.16
N SER A 112 13.48 2.44 9.16
CA SER A 112 13.26 3.24 10.38
C SER A 112 12.30 2.55 11.37
N HIS A 113 11.53 1.57 10.90
CA HIS A 113 10.52 0.84 11.68
C HIS A 113 10.91 -0.61 11.97
N TYR A 114 11.74 -1.22 11.11
CA TYR A 114 12.13 -2.62 11.20
C TYR A 114 13.65 -2.78 11.23
N SER A 115 14.18 -3.56 12.18
CA SER A 115 15.60 -3.93 12.22
C SER A 115 15.93 -5.09 11.28
N ILE A 116 14.92 -5.89 10.94
CA ILE A 116 15.02 -7.06 10.07
C ILE A 116 14.70 -6.71 8.60
N ASP A 117 15.24 -7.48 7.68
CA ASP A 117 14.95 -7.32 6.25
C ASP A 117 13.58 -7.93 5.87
N ILE A 118 12.51 -7.18 6.12
CA ILE A 118 11.13 -7.58 5.79
C ILE A 118 10.88 -7.73 4.28
N PHE A 119 11.79 -7.28 3.42
CA PHE A 119 11.66 -7.42 1.97
C PHE A 119 11.98 -8.82 1.49
N ASN A 120 12.95 -9.47 2.13
CA ASN A 120 13.47 -10.78 1.73
C ASN A 120 13.15 -11.92 2.72
N LEU A 121 12.59 -11.61 3.89
CA LEU A 121 12.23 -12.61 4.88
C LEU A 121 10.94 -13.36 4.51
N ASP A 122 11.03 -14.69 4.33
CA ASP A 122 9.86 -15.52 3.99
C ASP A 122 8.72 -15.43 5.00
N LYS A 123 9.07 -15.37 6.30
CA LYS A 123 8.08 -15.17 7.37
C LYS A 123 7.28 -13.88 7.19
N ALA A 124 7.95 -12.80 6.77
CA ALA A 124 7.32 -11.51 6.52
C ALA A 124 6.35 -11.55 5.32
N LYS A 125 6.56 -12.47 4.37
CA LYS A 125 5.63 -12.67 3.25
C LYS A 125 4.32 -13.31 3.68
N ILE A 126 4.38 -14.24 4.63
CA ILE A 126 3.24 -15.08 5.03
C ILE A 126 2.39 -14.39 6.10
N GLU A 127 3.03 -13.77 7.09
CA GLU A 127 2.34 -13.11 8.20
C GLU A 127 2.88 -11.71 8.49
N PHE A 128 2.02 -10.86 9.07
CA PHE A 128 2.40 -9.52 9.47
C PHE A 128 3.28 -9.56 10.72
N ILE A 129 4.53 -9.13 10.57
CA ILE A 129 5.44 -8.89 11.69
C ILE A 129 5.29 -7.43 12.13
N LYS A 130 5.11 -7.19 13.42
CA LYS A 130 5.05 -5.83 13.97
C LYS A 130 6.42 -5.14 13.90
N PRO A 131 6.48 -3.82 13.69
CA PRO A 131 7.73 -3.09 13.75
C PRO A 131 8.39 -3.22 15.12
N ASP A 132 9.71 -3.41 15.14
CA ASP A 132 10.52 -3.63 16.33
C ASP A 132 11.43 -2.45 16.68
N VAL A 133 11.59 -1.47 15.78
CA VAL A 133 12.39 -0.26 16.01
C VAL A 133 11.50 0.93 16.40
N LEU A 134 10.51 1.25 15.57
CA LEU A 134 9.61 2.38 15.78
C LEU A 134 8.19 2.02 15.30
N PRO A 135 7.13 2.28 16.07
CA PRO A 135 5.77 2.10 15.61
C PRO A 135 5.39 3.10 14.49
N PHE A 136 4.30 2.81 13.80
CA PHE A 136 3.63 3.73 12.88
C PHE A 136 2.52 4.45 13.65
N ASP A 137 2.87 5.42 14.51
CA ASP A 137 1.94 6.19 15.36
C ASP A 137 1.42 7.44 14.65
#